data_AF-A0A1H8Y9N5-F1
#
_entry.id   AF-A0A1H8Y9N5-F1
#
_cell.length_a   1.000
_cell.length_b   1.000
_cell.length_c   1.000
_cell.angle_alpha   90.00
_cell.angle_beta   90.00
_cell.angle_gamma   90.00
#
_symmetry.space_group_name_H-M   'P 1'
#
loop_
_entity.id
_entity.type
_entity.pdbx_description
1 polymer ?
#
loop_
_entity_poly.entity_id
_entity_poly.type
_entity_poly.pdbx_seq_one_letter_code
_entity_poly.pdbx_strand_id
1 'polypeptide(L)'
;MRAHGSAGAFVDRLVVDKASLKVLSAGDLGTSYYGFNAATGAYVQGTTALARLYSADLPAVSAFYDASTGLGTKARIFMNGEETGAEGRALAWMVNGPEAGRIYELPRLGKFSMENSLANPATGAKTVTIGTDDSATGQLYVYVGTKQATGSEIDKAGLTNGKLYGIKVPSVLVETNATSVAAAGAAFSLQEMGPNGDVSRMTGAQLRAESDAEGVTTFLRPEDGAWDPSNPNRFYFNTTNAITSPSRLWALEFTDVTRPELGGTVKEVLRGTEGQVMLDNMTVTADGKVILQEDPGNNARISKVFQYDPANGSLTELAQHDPVRFGTPPTAPFNQDEESSGIVDVSTIFGGPGRQALLLDTQAHYTLGGELVEGGQLILMTQDRSIRGTDGNDTLTGSAIDDLIDGGAGDDTIVNSAGNDLLLGGRSANGSTGTDTLVFGSKLADTTVTRDGAYTLIVGPEGRDRVAGFERYQFTDATVVTGDGAPLVDDLFYLAANKDVLAAGQDADAH
;
A
#
# COMPACT_ATOMS: atom_id res chain seq x y z
N MET A 1 -28.54 -1.87 -6.49
CA MET A 1 -27.14 -2.32 -6.55
C MET A 1 -27.07 -3.43 -7.60
N ARG A 2 -25.92 -3.61 -8.26
CA ARG A 2 -25.70 -4.41 -9.49
C ARG A 2 -26.14 -3.74 -10.81
N ALA A 3 -25.93 -2.44 -10.94
CA ALA A 3 -26.22 -1.66 -12.16
C ALA A 3 -25.53 -2.22 -13.43
N HIS A 4 -24.45 -2.99 -13.28
CA HIS A 4 -23.77 -3.71 -14.37
C HIS A 4 -24.61 -4.81 -15.03
N GLY A 5 -25.79 -5.14 -14.49
CA GLY A 5 -26.81 -5.92 -15.20
C GLY A 5 -26.74 -7.44 -15.01
N SER A 6 -26.08 -7.93 -13.98
CA SER A 6 -26.04 -9.37 -13.64
C SER A 6 -26.14 -9.60 -12.14
N ALA A 7 -26.67 -10.77 -11.75
CA ALA A 7 -26.66 -11.22 -10.37
C ALA A 7 -25.25 -11.75 -10.02
N GLY A 8 -24.74 -11.37 -8.86
CA GLY A 8 -23.36 -11.66 -8.44
C GLY A 8 -22.83 -10.61 -7.48
N ALA A 9 -21.52 -10.64 -7.23
CA ALA A 9 -20.83 -9.59 -6.52
C ALA A 9 -20.81 -8.28 -7.30
N PHE A 10 -20.51 -7.20 -6.59
CA PHE A 10 -20.43 -5.85 -7.11
C PHE A 10 -19.57 -5.04 -6.16
N VAL A 11 -19.05 -3.90 -6.65
CA VAL A 11 -18.29 -2.95 -5.85
C VAL A 11 -19.14 -1.71 -5.61
N ASP A 12 -19.28 -1.33 -4.35
CA ASP A 12 -19.98 -0.11 -3.95
C ASP A 12 -19.05 1.09 -3.85
N ARG A 13 -19.63 2.27 -4.09
CA ARG A 13 -19.05 3.56 -3.75
C ARG A 13 -19.84 4.19 -2.62
N LEU A 14 -19.17 4.33 -1.48
CA LEU A 14 -19.71 5.03 -0.32
C LEU A 14 -19.20 6.47 -0.26
N VAL A 15 -20.07 7.40 0.13
CA VAL A 15 -19.68 8.77 0.51
C VAL A 15 -19.84 8.88 2.00
N VAL A 16 -18.76 9.16 2.70
CA VAL A 16 -18.72 9.22 4.17
C VAL A 16 -18.38 10.65 4.60
N ASP A 17 -19.15 11.19 5.54
CA ASP A 17 -18.80 12.43 6.21
C ASP A 17 -17.63 12.20 7.17
N LYS A 18 -16.51 12.89 6.94
CA LYS A 18 -15.28 12.62 7.71
C LYS A 18 -15.41 12.91 9.20
N ALA A 19 -16.20 13.90 9.60
CA ALA A 19 -16.30 14.34 10.99
C ALA A 19 -17.22 13.44 11.82
N SER A 20 -18.34 13.02 11.25
CA SER A 20 -19.34 12.18 11.93
C SER A 20 -19.21 10.69 11.61
N LEU A 21 -18.38 10.32 10.63
CA LEU A 21 -18.25 8.97 10.06
C LEU A 21 -19.56 8.41 9.48
N LYS A 22 -20.56 9.26 9.27
CA LYS A 22 -21.85 8.85 8.73
C LYS A 22 -21.74 8.59 7.23
N VAL A 23 -22.24 7.42 6.79
CA VAL A 23 -22.48 7.17 5.36
C VAL A 23 -23.61 8.10 4.88
N LEU A 24 -23.26 9.02 3.99
CA LEU A 24 -24.17 9.99 3.40
C LEU A 24 -24.91 9.42 2.20
N SER A 25 -24.25 8.58 1.40
CA SER A 25 -24.84 7.90 0.25
C SER A 25 -24.04 6.66 -0.14
N ALA A 26 -24.70 5.71 -0.79
CA ALA A 26 -24.10 4.52 -1.39
C ALA A 26 -24.62 4.35 -2.84
N GLY A 27 -23.85 3.67 -3.69
CA GLY A 27 -24.29 3.26 -5.02
C GLY A 27 -23.21 2.45 -5.74
N ASP A 28 -23.58 1.77 -6.82
CA ASP A 28 -22.64 0.91 -7.56
C ASP A 28 -21.49 1.73 -8.15
N LEU A 29 -20.25 1.28 -7.92
CA LEU A 29 -19.08 1.85 -8.59
C LEU A 29 -19.10 1.53 -10.08
N GLY A 30 -19.42 0.28 -10.44
CA GLY A 30 -19.47 -0.19 -11.83
C GLY A 30 -20.90 -0.32 -12.36
N THR A 31 -21.16 0.30 -13.50
CA THR A 31 -22.46 0.37 -14.17
C THR A 31 -22.49 -0.33 -15.54
N SER A 32 -21.33 -0.63 -16.13
CA SER A 32 -21.27 -1.24 -17.46
C SER A 32 -20.04 -2.12 -17.63
N TYR A 33 -20.24 -3.39 -17.98
CA TYR A 33 -19.16 -4.37 -18.14
C TYR A 33 -18.69 -4.51 -19.60
N TYR A 34 -17.38 -4.63 -19.78
CA TYR A 34 -16.68 -4.81 -21.05
C TYR A 34 -15.78 -6.04 -20.96
N GLY A 35 -16.21 -7.13 -21.60
CA GLY A 35 -15.46 -8.39 -21.64
C GLY A 35 -14.53 -8.45 -22.85
N PHE A 36 -13.43 -9.20 -22.72
CA PHE A 36 -12.50 -9.42 -23.83
C PHE A 36 -12.96 -10.58 -24.72
N ASN A 37 -13.10 -10.31 -26.02
CA ASN A 37 -13.42 -11.33 -27.01
C ASN A 37 -12.13 -11.91 -27.61
N ALA A 38 -11.70 -13.08 -27.14
CA ALA A 38 -10.45 -13.74 -27.57
C ALA A 38 -10.37 -14.02 -29.08
N ALA A 39 -11.51 -14.24 -29.76
CA ALA A 39 -11.54 -14.52 -31.20
C ALA A 39 -11.26 -13.27 -32.05
N THR A 40 -11.67 -12.09 -31.57
CA THR A 40 -11.50 -10.82 -32.30
C THR A 40 -10.38 -9.95 -31.74
N GLY A 41 -9.96 -10.20 -30.49
CA GLY A 41 -9.01 -9.36 -29.75
C GLY A 41 -9.59 -8.02 -29.29
N ALA A 42 -10.92 -7.87 -29.25
CA ALA A 42 -11.59 -6.61 -28.92
C ALA A 42 -12.38 -6.70 -27.61
N TYR A 43 -12.52 -5.55 -26.94
CA TYR A 43 -13.44 -5.40 -25.81
C TYR A 43 -14.86 -5.14 -26.31
N VAL A 44 -15.81 -5.89 -25.75
CA VAL A 44 -17.23 -5.81 -26.13
C VAL A 44 -18.06 -5.55 -24.89
N GLN A 45 -18.93 -4.55 -24.96
CA GLN A 45 -19.87 -4.28 -23.88
C GLN A 45 -20.85 -5.46 -23.76
N GLY A 46 -21.10 -5.89 -22.53
CA GLY A 46 -22.02 -6.97 -22.23
C GLY A 46 -22.36 -7.03 -20.75
N THR A 47 -22.77 -8.21 -20.31
CA THR A 47 -23.07 -8.51 -18.91
C THR A 47 -22.40 -9.82 -18.54
N THR A 48 -21.94 -9.95 -17.31
CA THR A 48 -21.37 -11.19 -16.79
C THR A 48 -21.72 -11.31 -15.31
N ALA A 49 -21.92 -12.52 -14.81
CA ALA A 49 -21.97 -12.74 -13.38
C ALA A 49 -20.55 -12.56 -12.82
N LEU A 50 -20.40 -11.58 -11.93
CA LEU A 50 -19.20 -11.45 -11.12
C LEU A 50 -19.35 -12.35 -9.90
N ALA A 51 -18.35 -13.17 -9.65
CA ALA A 51 -18.35 -14.19 -8.62
C ALA A 51 -17.77 -13.63 -7.32
N ARG A 52 -16.78 -14.27 -6.69
CA ARG A 52 -16.18 -13.77 -5.45
C ARG A 52 -15.09 -12.77 -5.78
N LEU A 53 -15.34 -11.50 -5.48
CA LEU A 53 -14.34 -10.44 -5.61
C LEU A 53 -13.54 -10.42 -4.30
N TYR A 54 -12.24 -10.66 -4.41
CA TYR A 54 -11.31 -10.62 -3.29
C TYR A 54 -10.48 -9.34 -3.32
N SER A 55 -9.51 -9.24 -2.41
CA SER A 55 -8.78 -8.03 -2.05
C SER A 55 -8.41 -7.17 -3.25
N ALA A 56 -8.50 -5.86 -3.06
CA ALA A 56 -8.49 -4.90 -4.13
C ALA A 56 -7.45 -3.81 -3.91
N ASP A 57 -6.98 -3.25 -5.02
CA ASP A 57 -6.02 -2.15 -5.05
C ASP A 57 -6.67 -0.91 -5.65
N LEU A 58 -6.48 0.23 -4.99
CA LEU A 58 -6.75 1.54 -5.56
C LEU A 58 -5.43 2.32 -5.62
N PRO A 59 -4.53 1.98 -6.54
CA PRO A 59 -3.18 2.51 -6.54
C PRO A 59 -3.18 4.02 -6.77
N ALA A 60 -2.05 4.65 -6.40
CA ALA A 60 -1.83 6.05 -6.73
C ALA A 60 -1.89 6.25 -8.26
N VAL A 61 -2.24 7.47 -8.69
CA VAL A 61 -2.36 7.82 -10.12
C VAL A 61 -1.08 7.50 -10.90
N SER A 62 0.09 7.60 -10.26
CA SER A 62 1.39 7.33 -10.88
C SER A 62 1.60 5.88 -11.31
N ALA A 63 0.82 4.93 -10.78
CA ALA A 63 0.83 3.54 -11.26
C ALA A 63 0.42 3.46 -12.74
N PHE A 64 -0.48 4.33 -13.18
CA PHE A 64 -1.04 4.34 -14.54
C PHE A 64 -0.76 5.63 -15.32
N TYR A 65 -0.09 6.62 -14.73
CA TYR A 65 0.35 7.86 -15.39
C TYR A 65 1.81 8.21 -15.08
N ASP A 66 2.58 8.47 -16.12
CA ASP A 66 3.94 8.98 -15.99
C ASP A 66 3.94 10.51 -16.19
N ALA A 67 4.14 11.25 -15.11
CA ALA A 67 4.15 12.70 -15.14
C ALA A 67 5.32 13.29 -15.96
N SER A 68 6.44 12.56 -16.08
CA SER A 68 7.63 13.03 -16.79
C SER A 68 7.46 12.98 -18.32
N THR A 69 6.73 11.98 -18.82
CA THR A 69 6.48 11.79 -20.26
C THR A 69 5.08 12.24 -20.69
N GLY A 70 4.15 12.39 -19.76
CA GLY A 70 2.73 12.66 -20.03
C GLY A 70 1.97 11.45 -20.56
N LEU A 71 2.58 10.26 -20.58
CA LEU A 71 1.95 9.01 -21.02
C LEU A 71 1.10 8.41 -19.89
N GLY A 72 0.04 7.69 -20.27
CA GLY A 72 -0.84 7.05 -19.30
C GLY A 72 -2.15 7.77 -19.06
N THR A 73 -2.81 7.41 -17.96
CA THR A 73 -4.09 8.02 -17.57
C THR A 73 -4.10 8.54 -16.14
N LYS A 74 -4.66 9.74 -15.99
CA LYS A 74 -4.96 10.33 -14.69
C LYS A 74 -6.25 9.79 -14.04
N ALA A 75 -7.00 8.94 -14.75
CA ALA A 75 -8.17 8.27 -14.18
C ALA A 75 -7.73 7.34 -13.04
N ARG A 76 -8.52 7.30 -11.96
CA ARG A 76 -8.36 6.31 -10.89
C ARG A 76 -8.99 5.00 -11.35
N ILE A 77 -8.20 3.94 -11.29
CA ILE A 77 -8.59 2.59 -11.65
C ILE A 77 -8.53 1.76 -10.38
N PHE A 78 -9.67 1.22 -9.96
CA PHE A 78 -9.75 0.25 -8.87
C PHE A 78 -9.58 -1.15 -9.48
N MET A 79 -8.63 -1.92 -8.96
CA MET A 79 -8.21 -3.22 -9.49
C MET A 79 -8.58 -4.29 -8.47
N ASN A 80 -9.11 -5.43 -8.91
CA ASN A 80 -9.33 -6.56 -8.02
C ASN A 80 -9.34 -7.88 -8.79
N GLY A 81 -9.20 -8.99 -8.07
CA GLY A 81 -9.32 -10.34 -8.60
C GLY A 81 -10.70 -10.95 -8.42
N GLU A 82 -10.98 -12.00 -9.19
CA GLU A 82 -12.02 -12.97 -8.89
C GLU A 82 -11.40 -14.30 -8.50
N GLU A 83 -11.77 -14.79 -7.34
CA GLU A 83 -11.25 -16.02 -6.75
C GLU A 83 -12.24 -17.14 -7.07
N THR A 84 -12.19 -17.61 -8.31
CA THR A 84 -13.08 -18.67 -8.83
C THR A 84 -12.30 -19.85 -9.35
N GLY A 85 -11.37 -20.34 -8.54
CA GLY A 85 -10.43 -21.38 -8.93
C GLY A 85 -9.66 -20.97 -10.19
N ALA A 86 -9.35 -21.94 -11.04
CA ALA A 86 -8.47 -21.72 -12.19
C ALA A 86 -8.94 -20.63 -13.17
N GLU A 87 -10.22 -20.29 -13.25
CA GLU A 87 -10.72 -19.34 -14.25
C GLU A 87 -11.05 -17.95 -13.69
N GLY A 88 -10.54 -17.63 -12.49
CA GLY A 88 -10.62 -16.29 -11.92
C GLY A 88 -10.01 -15.22 -12.83
N ARG A 89 -10.55 -14.00 -12.75
CA ARG A 89 -10.27 -12.90 -13.69
C ARG A 89 -9.72 -11.68 -12.95
N ALA A 90 -8.78 -10.98 -13.58
CA ALA A 90 -8.43 -9.61 -13.18
C ALA A 90 -9.48 -8.62 -13.73
N LEU A 91 -9.88 -7.66 -12.90
CA LEU A 91 -10.86 -6.64 -13.25
C LEU A 91 -10.31 -5.23 -12.98
N ALA A 92 -10.66 -4.30 -13.86
CA ALA A 92 -10.40 -2.86 -13.70
C ALA A 92 -11.72 -2.07 -13.69
N TRP A 93 -11.94 -1.30 -12.65
CA TRP A 93 -13.12 -0.47 -12.43
C TRP A 93 -12.72 0.99 -12.55
N MET A 94 -13.31 1.68 -13.53
CA MET A 94 -13.03 3.09 -13.76
C MET A 94 -13.77 3.93 -12.71
N VAL A 95 -13.04 4.48 -11.75
CA VAL A 95 -13.61 5.22 -10.62
C VAL A 95 -14.05 6.61 -11.04
N ASN A 96 -13.27 7.25 -11.90
CA ASN A 96 -13.52 8.60 -12.41
C ASN A 96 -13.03 8.75 -13.87
N GLY A 97 -13.12 9.97 -14.40
CA GLY A 97 -12.71 10.28 -15.77
C GLY A 97 -13.79 9.95 -16.82
N PRO A 98 -13.44 10.02 -18.12
CA PRO A 98 -14.39 9.86 -19.23
C PRO A 98 -15.08 8.49 -19.29
N GLU A 99 -14.45 7.46 -18.71
CA GLU A 99 -14.95 6.09 -18.71
C GLU A 99 -15.47 5.65 -17.33
N ALA A 100 -15.72 6.59 -16.41
CA ALA A 100 -16.24 6.29 -15.07
C ALA A 100 -17.47 5.36 -15.11
N GLY A 101 -17.46 4.34 -14.26
CA GLY A 101 -18.51 3.30 -14.21
C GLY A 101 -18.29 2.12 -15.15
N ARG A 102 -17.26 2.13 -16.01
CA ARG A 102 -16.88 0.95 -16.80
C ARG A 102 -16.09 -0.06 -15.97
N ILE A 103 -16.38 -1.34 -16.23
CA ILE A 103 -15.67 -2.50 -15.70
C ILE A 103 -15.03 -3.21 -16.89
N TYR A 104 -13.73 -3.44 -16.83
CA TYR A 104 -12.98 -4.15 -17.86
C TYR A 104 -12.39 -5.44 -17.29
N GLU A 105 -12.54 -6.56 -18.02
CA GLU A 105 -11.73 -7.76 -17.78
C GLU A 105 -10.30 -7.52 -18.28
N LEU A 106 -9.28 -8.02 -17.58
CA LEU A 106 -7.87 -7.84 -17.94
C LEU A 106 -7.18 -9.19 -18.19
N PRO A 107 -7.46 -9.86 -19.32
CA PRO A 107 -7.03 -11.25 -19.54
C PRO A 107 -5.51 -11.40 -19.70
N ARG A 108 -4.77 -10.31 -19.99
CA ARG A 108 -3.30 -10.34 -20.04
C ARG A 108 -2.64 -10.46 -18.66
N LEU A 109 -3.38 -10.20 -17.58
CA LEU A 109 -2.90 -10.41 -16.21
C LEU A 109 -3.01 -11.88 -15.77
N GLY A 110 -3.56 -12.75 -16.63
CA GLY A 110 -3.71 -14.17 -16.38
C GLY A 110 -5.06 -14.56 -15.78
N LYS A 111 -5.26 -15.88 -15.65
CA LYS A 111 -6.42 -16.50 -15.01
C LYS A 111 -5.97 -17.56 -14.02
N PHE A 112 -6.44 -17.45 -12.79
CA PHE A 112 -6.10 -18.29 -11.63
C PHE A 112 -7.02 -17.90 -10.46
N SER A 113 -6.87 -18.50 -9.26
CA SER A 113 -7.68 -18.09 -8.09
C SER A 113 -7.14 -16.74 -7.60
N MET A 114 -7.55 -15.67 -8.28
CA MET A 114 -6.89 -14.38 -8.14
C MET A 114 -7.34 -13.68 -6.88
N GLU A 115 -6.48 -13.71 -5.87
CA GLU A 115 -6.72 -13.03 -4.60
C GLU A 115 -6.57 -11.52 -4.78
N ASN A 116 -5.40 -11.10 -5.28
CA ASN A 116 -5.06 -9.69 -5.37
C ASN A 116 -4.56 -9.29 -6.78
N SER A 117 -4.62 -7.99 -7.09
CA SER A 117 -4.08 -7.41 -8.34
C SER A 117 -3.48 -6.02 -8.08
N LEU A 118 -2.17 -5.97 -7.85
CA LEU A 118 -1.52 -4.89 -7.11
C LEU A 118 -0.55 -4.10 -8.00
N ALA A 119 -0.88 -2.85 -8.32
CA ALA A 119 -0.10 -2.02 -9.24
C ALA A 119 0.96 -1.18 -8.52
N ASN A 120 2.19 -1.19 -9.03
CA ASN A 120 3.27 -0.40 -8.44
C ASN A 120 3.23 1.07 -8.93
N PRO A 121 3.20 2.06 -8.02
CA PRO A 121 3.10 3.48 -8.35
C PRO A 121 4.39 4.14 -8.85
N ALA A 122 5.53 3.45 -8.82
CA ALA A 122 6.87 4.02 -9.01
C ALA A 122 7.63 3.39 -10.20
N THR A 123 6.92 3.05 -11.27
CA THR A 123 7.45 2.28 -12.42
C THR A 123 7.73 3.12 -13.67
N GLY A 124 7.58 4.45 -13.58
CA GLY A 124 7.80 5.37 -14.70
C GLY A 124 6.89 5.07 -15.88
N ALA A 125 7.46 4.87 -17.06
CA ALA A 125 6.72 4.58 -18.29
C ALA A 125 6.11 3.16 -18.36
N LYS A 126 6.58 2.23 -17.51
CA LYS A 126 6.04 0.86 -17.45
C LYS A 126 4.81 0.81 -16.53
N THR A 127 3.97 -0.20 -16.71
CA THR A 127 2.90 -0.54 -15.76
C THR A 127 3.23 -1.91 -15.21
N VAL A 128 3.46 -2.03 -13.91
CA VAL A 128 3.78 -3.31 -13.24
C VAL A 128 2.67 -3.65 -12.28
N THR A 129 2.09 -4.83 -12.42
CA THR A 129 1.09 -5.37 -11.48
C THR A 129 1.50 -6.75 -11.02
N ILE A 130 1.26 -7.09 -9.75
CA ILE A 130 1.45 -8.45 -9.23
C ILE A 130 0.09 -9.06 -8.91
N GLY A 131 -0.16 -10.26 -9.42
CA GLY A 131 -1.29 -11.09 -9.04
C GLY A 131 -0.85 -12.25 -8.16
N THR A 132 -1.65 -12.53 -7.13
CA THR A 132 -1.48 -13.64 -6.17
C THR A 132 -2.56 -14.70 -6.44
N ASP A 133 -2.15 -15.97 -6.47
CA ASP A 133 -3.04 -17.10 -6.74
C ASP A 133 -3.33 -17.89 -5.46
N ASP A 134 -4.49 -17.73 -4.84
CA ASP A 134 -4.93 -18.50 -3.65
C ASP A 134 -5.39 -19.94 -4.00
N SER A 135 -4.76 -20.53 -5.02
CA SER A 135 -4.83 -21.98 -5.13
C SER A 135 -4.06 -22.61 -3.96
N ALA A 136 -4.54 -23.78 -3.48
CA ALA A 136 -3.86 -24.60 -2.45
C ALA A 136 -2.34 -24.78 -2.71
N THR A 137 -1.94 -24.74 -3.98
CA THR A 137 -0.54 -24.63 -4.44
C THR A 137 -0.45 -23.49 -5.45
N GLY A 138 -0.40 -22.26 -4.96
CA GLY A 138 -0.48 -21.05 -5.77
C GLY A 138 0.86 -20.54 -6.28
N GLN A 139 0.82 -19.57 -7.19
CA GLN A 139 2.00 -18.93 -7.78
C GLN A 139 1.83 -17.39 -7.79
N LEU A 140 2.92 -16.68 -8.01
CA LEU A 140 2.90 -15.22 -8.19
C LEU A 140 3.17 -14.88 -9.65
N TYR A 141 2.37 -13.96 -10.19
CA TYR A 141 2.51 -13.49 -11.56
C TYR A 141 2.75 -11.98 -11.61
N VAL A 142 3.74 -11.56 -12.38
CA VAL A 142 4.07 -10.15 -12.63
C VAL A 142 3.67 -9.79 -14.05
N TYR A 143 2.76 -8.86 -14.23
CA TYR A 143 2.46 -8.27 -15.53
C TYR A 143 3.27 -6.99 -15.73
N VAL A 144 3.83 -6.82 -16.92
CA VAL A 144 4.63 -5.65 -17.31
C VAL A 144 4.14 -5.10 -18.65
N GLY A 145 3.42 -3.98 -18.58
CA GLY A 145 2.94 -3.22 -19.73
C GLY A 145 3.67 -1.89 -19.94
N THR A 146 3.25 -1.14 -20.95
CA THR A 146 3.81 0.19 -21.25
C THR A 146 2.68 1.21 -21.39
N LYS A 147 2.73 2.28 -20.60
CA LYS A 147 1.76 3.37 -20.65
C LYS A 147 1.69 3.99 -22.05
N GLN A 148 0.48 4.32 -22.52
CA GLN A 148 0.23 4.84 -23.87
C GLN A 148 -0.40 6.23 -23.83
N ALA A 149 -0.27 6.98 -24.94
CA ALA A 149 -0.88 8.30 -25.08
C ALA A 149 -2.36 8.25 -25.52
N THR A 150 -2.79 7.13 -26.10
CA THR A 150 -4.07 7.00 -26.81
C THR A 150 -4.75 5.67 -26.51
N GLY A 151 -6.05 5.59 -26.77
CA GLY A 151 -6.87 4.41 -26.52
C GLY A 151 -7.85 4.63 -25.37
N SER A 152 -8.49 3.55 -24.92
CA SER A 152 -9.31 3.56 -23.70
C SER A 152 -8.48 3.86 -22.45
N GLU A 153 -9.11 4.03 -21.29
CA GLU A 153 -8.36 4.27 -20.06
C GLU A 153 -7.41 3.10 -19.72
N ILE A 154 -7.82 1.85 -19.98
CA ILE A 154 -6.97 0.67 -19.77
C ILE A 154 -5.83 0.55 -20.80
N ASP A 155 -6.03 1.04 -22.03
CA ASP A 155 -4.95 1.09 -23.04
C ASP A 155 -3.90 2.12 -22.66
N LYS A 156 -4.34 3.33 -22.26
CA LYS A 156 -3.46 4.38 -21.76
C LYS A 156 -2.72 3.90 -20.53
N ALA A 157 -3.40 3.25 -19.58
CA ALA A 157 -2.79 2.65 -18.39
C ALA A 157 -1.78 1.54 -18.72
N GLY A 158 -1.66 1.08 -19.96
CA GLY A 158 -0.73 0.02 -20.35
C GLY A 158 -1.17 -1.37 -19.87
N LEU A 159 -2.45 -1.59 -19.62
CA LEU A 159 -3.01 -2.86 -19.12
C LEU A 159 -3.38 -3.84 -20.25
N THR A 160 -3.20 -3.44 -21.52
CA THR A 160 -3.64 -4.20 -22.70
C THR A 160 -2.51 -4.59 -23.66
N ASN A 161 -1.26 -4.22 -23.38
CA ASN A 161 -0.14 -4.35 -24.32
C ASN A 161 1.12 -5.02 -23.72
N GLY A 162 1.05 -5.50 -22.49
CA GLY A 162 2.17 -6.05 -21.76
C GLY A 162 2.32 -7.56 -21.85
N LYS A 163 3.28 -8.04 -21.06
CA LYS A 163 3.67 -9.44 -20.92
C LYS A 163 3.41 -9.93 -19.50
N LEU A 164 2.98 -11.18 -19.34
CA LEU A 164 2.92 -11.85 -18.04
C LEU A 164 4.19 -12.66 -17.78
N TYR A 165 4.63 -12.67 -16.52
CA TYR A 165 5.76 -13.43 -16.04
C TYR A 165 5.40 -14.19 -14.76
N GLY A 166 5.89 -15.41 -14.57
CA GLY A 166 5.87 -16.10 -13.28
C GLY A 166 7.14 -15.81 -12.46
N ILE A 167 7.02 -15.72 -11.14
CA ILE A 167 8.18 -15.62 -10.24
C ILE A 167 8.86 -16.98 -10.10
N LYS A 168 10.14 -17.06 -10.45
CA LYS A 168 10.94 -18.28 -10.36
C LYS A 168 12.12 -18.11 -9.41
N VAL A 169 12.13 -18.90 -8.34
CA VAL A 169 13.18 -18.96 -7.31
C VAL A 169 13.87 -20.32 -7.42
N PRO A 170 15.02 -20.44 -8.12
CA PRO A 170 15.61 -21.75 -8.41
C PRO A 170 15.96 -22.59 -7.17
N SER A 171 16.23 -21.94 -6.04
CA SER A 171 16.51 -22.62 -4.77
C SER A 171 15.26 -23.02 -3.97
N VAL A 172 14.08 -22.53 -4.36
CA VAL A 172 12.79 -22.81 -3.73
C VAL A 172 11.75 -22.97 -4.84
N LEU A 173 11.75 -24.11 -5.53
CA LEU A 173 10.73 -24.38 -6.56
C LEU A 173 9.35 -24.62 -5.96
N VAL A 174 9.30 -25.15 -4.74
CA VAL A 174 8.07 -25.45 -4.00
C VAL A 174 8.28 -25.04 -2.54
N GLU A 175 7.41 -24.17 -2.04
CA GLU A 175 7.29 -23.91 -0.61
C GLU A 175 6.68 -25.14 0.09
N THR A 176 7.28 -25.52 1.20
CA THR A 176 6.83 -26.59 2.10
C THR A 176 6.93 -26.10 3.54
N ASN A 177 6.37 -26.85 4.49
CA ASN A 177 6.53 -26.53 5.91
C ASN A 177 8.00 -26.50 6.36
N ALA A 178 8.91 -27.19 5.64
CA ALA A 178 10.34 -27.21 5.92
C ALA A 178 11.15 -26.15 5.17
N THR A 179 10.52 -25.37 4.28
CA THR A 179 11.19 -24.32 3.51
C THR A 179 11.83 -23.30 4.46
N SER A 180 13.03 -22.88 4.09
CA SER A 180 13.76 -21.81 4.74
C SER A 180 14.62 -21.11 3.71
N VAL A 181 14.56 -19.77 3.70
CA VAL A 181 15.44 -18.94 2.87
C VAL A 181 16.49 -18.28 3.77
N ALA A 182 17.72 -18.17 3.27
CA ALA A 182 18.78 -17.48 4.01
C ALA A 182 18.41 -16.01 4.26
N ALA A 183 18.87 -15.41 5.36
CA ALA A 183 18.58 -14.01 5.69
C ALA A 183 18.99 -13.02 4.59
N ALA A 184 20.02 -13.35 3.81
CA ALA A 184 20.45 -12.57 2.65
C ALA A 184 19.46 -12.60 1.46
N GLY A 185 18.47 -13.50 1.49
CA GLY A 185 17.52 -13.77 0.42
C GLY A 185 18.00 -14.82 -0.58
N ALA A 186 17.06 -15.37 -1.34
CA ALA A 186 17.30 -16.19 -2.51
C ALA A 186 17.07 -15.39 -3.79
N ALA A 187 17.85 -15.60 -4.84
CA ALA A 187 17.61 -14.92 -6.11
C ALA A 187 16.31 -15.41 -6.77
N PHE A 188 15.52 -14.48 -7.29
CA PHE A 188 14.39 -14.78 -8.18
C PHE A 188 14.62 -14.17 -9.56
N SER A 189 13.97 -14.77 -10.55
CA SER A 189 13.91 -14.30 -11.94
C SER A 189 12.47 -14.28 -12.41
N LEU A 190 12.20 -13.49 -13.46
CA LEU A 190 10.91 -13.48 -14.13
C LEU A 190 10.91 -14.43 -15.32
N GLN A 191 10.02 -15.42 -15.29
CA GLN A 191 9.84 -16.40 -16.35
C GLN A 191 8.68 -15.96 -17.25
N GLU A 192 8.95 -15.61 -18.51
CA GLU A 192 7.91 -15.14 -19.45
C GLU A 192 6.87 -16.25 -19.71
N MET A 193 5.58 -15.90 -19.68
CA MET A 193 4.45 -16.82 -19.82
C MET A 193 3.66 -16.58 -21.09
N GLY A 194 3.25 -17.66 -21.75
CA GLY A 194 2.51 -17.64 -22.99
C GLY A 194 3.35 -17.19 -24.19
N PRO A 195 2.79 -17.30 -25.41
CA PRO A 195 3.50 -16.91 -26.61
C PRO A 195 3.86 -15.42 -26.62
N ASN A 196 5.14 -15.09 -26.51
CA ASN A 196 5.68 -13.72 -26.40
C ASN A 196 5.12 -12.94 -25.19
N GLY A 197 4.78 -13.61 -24.09
CA GLY A 197 4.24 -12.96 -22.89
C GLY A 197 2.72 -12.73 -22.92
N ASP A 198 2.02 -13.08 -24.00
CA ASP A 198 0.58 -12.83 -24.16
C ASP A 198 -0.27 -14.04 -23.75
N VAL A 199 -0.83 -13.96 -22.55
CA VAL A 199 -1.72 -14.99 -21.98
C VAL A 199 -3.21 -14.69 -22.19
N SER A 200 -3.57 -13.64 -22.94
CA SER A 200 -4.97 -13.17 -23.07
C SER A 200 -5.94 -14.18 -23.69
N ARG A 201 -5.42 -15.26 -24.28
CA ARG A 201 -6.18 -16.34 -24.93
C ARG A 201 -6.00 -17.69 -24.24
N MET A 202 -5.29 -17.73 -23.12
CA MET A 202 -5.09 -18.95 -22.35
C MET A 202 -6.23 -19.12 -21.35
N THR A 203 -6.65 -20.36 -21.13
CA THR A 203 -7.41 -20.73 -19.94
C THR A 203 -6.46 -20.76 -18.75
N GLY A 204 -6.97 -20.65 -17.52
CA GLY A 204 -6.08 -20.73 -16.35
C GLY A 204 -5.46 -22.11 -16.19
N ALA A 205 -6.16 -23.17 -16.61
CA ALA A 205 -5.56 -24.50 -16.68
C ALA A 205 -4.35 -24.58 -17.64
N GLN A 206 -4.40 -23.86 -18.77
CA GLN A 206 -3.27 -23.78 -19.71
C GLN A 206 -2.12 -22.97 -19.12
N LEU A 207 -2.42 -21.82 -18.50
CA LEU A 207 -1.43 -20.98 -17.83
C LEU A 207 -0.72 -21.76 -16.73
N ARG A 208 -1.48 -22.44 -15.87
CA ARG A 208 -0.92 -23.26 -14.79
C ARG A 208 -0.02 -24.38 -15.32
N ALA A 209 -0.47 -25.12 -16.34
CA ALA A 209 0.32 -26.20 -16.93
C ALA A 209 1.66 -25.72 -17.53
N GLU A 210 1.65 -24.56 -18.19
CA GLU A 210 2.88 -23.93 -18.70
C GLU A 210 3.79 -23.46 -17.56
N SER A 211 3.22 -22.77 -16.57
CA SER A 211 3.94 -22.24 -15.41
C SER A 211 4.67 -23.35 -14.63
N ASP A 212 4.00 -24.48 -14.41
CA ASP A 212 4.60 -25.66 -13.77
C ASP A 212 5.73 -26.26 -14.63
N ALA A 213 5.54 -26.34 -15.95
CA ALA A 213 6.55 -26.87 -16.88
C ALA A 213 7.81 -25.98 -16.94
N GLU A 214 7.63 -24.67 -16.84
CA GLU A 214 8.72 -23.68 -16.80
C GLU A 214 9.36 -23.55 -15.41
N GLY A 215 8.82 -24.26 -14.40
CA GLY A 215 9.35 -24.28 -13.05
C GLY A 215 9.20 -22.95 -12.31
N VAL A 216 8.09 -22.26 -12.52
CA VAL A 216 7.65 -21.13 -11.68
C VAL A 216 7.46 -21.62 -10.26
N THR A 217 7.87 -20.81 -9.28
CA THR A 217 7.84 -21.22 -7.88
C THR A 217 6.41 -21.34 -7.38
N THR A 218 6.11 -22.48 -6.78
CA THR A 218 4.84 -22.74 -6.08
C THR A 218 4.95 -22.36 -4.61
N PHE A 219 3.98 -21.62 -4.10
CA PHE A 219 3.85 -21.17 -2.72
C PHE A 219 2.62 -21.80 -2.04
N LEU A 220 2.60 -21.80 -0.72
CA LEU A 220 1.52 -22.40 0.09
C LEU A 220 0.37 -21.43 0.28
N ARG A 221 -0.44 -21.26 -0.78
CA ARG A 221 -1.58 -20.33 -0.83
C ARG A 221 -1.18 -18.86 -0.61
N PRO A 222 -0.55 -18.21 -1.61
CA PRO A 222 -0.41 -16.76 -1.62
C PRO A 222 -1.76 -16.06 -1.49
N GLU A 223 -1.89 -15.22 -0.48
CA GLU A 223 -3.08 -14.38 -0.29
C GLU A 223 -2.74 -12.93 -0.71
N ASP A 224 -2.97 -11.95 0.17
CA ASP A 224 -2.68 -10.56 -0.13
C ASP A 224 -1.19 -10.25 -0.20
N GLY A 225 -0.92 -9.18 -0.96
CA GLY A 225 0.35 -8.52 -0.95
C GLY A 225 0.19 -7.01 -0.97
N ALA A 226 1.31 -6.31 -0.76
CA ALA A 226 1.34 -4.86 -0.81
C ALA A 226 2.74 -4.35 -1.19
N TRP A 227 2.76 -3.32 -2.02
CA TRP A 227 3.98 -2.56 -2.31
C TRP A 227 4.36 -1.69 -1.11
N ASP A 228 5.65 -1.64 -0.80
CA ASP A 228 6.18 -0.78 0.27
C ASP A 228 6.27 0.68 -0.22
N PRO A 229 5.48 1.62 0.33
CA PRO A 229 5.52 3.01 -0.09
C PRO A 229 6.87 3.69 0.19
N SER A 230 7.62 3.20 1.19
CA SER A 230 8.94 3.71 1.57
C SER A 230 10.08 3.12 0.74
N ASN A 231 9.85 1.99 0.07
CA ASN A 231 10.80 1.35 -0.83
C ASN A 231 10.07 0.78 -2.06
N PRO A 232 10.05 1.50 -3.20
CA PRO A 232 9.27 1.10 -4.37
C PRO A 232 9.74 -0.22 -5.00
N ASN A 233 10.94 -0.70 -4.67
CA ASN A 233 11.47 -1.97 -5.15
C ASN A 233 11.01 -3.17 -4.32
N ARG A 234 10.29 -2.94 -3.22
CA ARG A 234 9.86 -3.99 -2.31
C ARG A 234 8.38 -4.27 -2.41
N PHE A 235 8.05 -5.55 -2.53
CA PHE A 235 6.71 -6.08 -2.46
C PHE A 235 6.64 -7.13 -1.37
N TYR A 236 5.70 -6.99 -0.44
CA TYR A 236 5.39 -8.02 0.54
C TYR A 236 4.20 -8.85 0.06
N PHE A 237 4.19 -10.14 0.41
CA PHE A 237 3.02 -10.99 0.29
C PHE A 237 3.04 -12.05 1.38
N ASN A 238 1.87 -12.52 1.80
CA ASN A 238 1.79 -13.58 2.79
C ASN A 238 1.33 -14.90 2.16
N THR A 239 1.60 -15.99 2.89
CA THR A 239 1.09 -17.31 2.55
C THR A 239 0.29 -17.87 3.72
N THR A 240 -0.99 -18.20 3.50
CA THR A 240 -1.90 -18.62 4.58
C THR A 240 -1.59 -20.02 5.09
N ASN A 241 -1.31 -20.95 4.17
CA ASN A 241 -1.13 -22.38 4.44
C ASN A 241 -2.34 -23.01 5.19
N ALA A 242 -2.24 -23.25 6.51
CA ALA A 242 -3.28 -23.89 7.32
C ALA A 242 -3.08 -23.64 8.82
N ILE A 243 -4.14 -23.78 9.63
CA ILE A 243 -4.17 -23.44 11.06
C ILE A 243 -3.08 -24.11 11.92
N THR A 244 -2.66 -25.33 11.58
CA THR A 244 -1.61 -26.07 12.30
C THR A 244 -0.27 -26.08 11.57
N SER A 245 -0.10 -25.25 10.54
CA SER A 245 1.10 -25.18 9.71
C SER A 245 1.64 -23.75 9.66
N PRO A 246 2.91 -23.54 9.29
CA PRO A 246 3.48 -22.19 9.27
C PRO A 246 2.80 -21.33 8.21
N SER A 247 2.31 -20.16 8.62
CA SER A 247 1.90 -19.06 7.75
C SER A 247 2.99 -17.99 7.72
N ARG A 248 3.37 -17.53 6.53
CA ARG A 248 4.59 -16.74 6.34
C ARG A 248 4.31 -15.37 5.76
N LEU A 249 5.23 -14.46 6.02
CA LEU A 249 5.36 -13.20 5.29
C LEU A 249 6.65 -13.25 4.49
N TRP A 250 6.55 -12.89 3.21
CA TRP A 250 7.64 -12.85 2.26
C TRP A 250 7.88 -11.43 1.77
N ALA A 251 9.12 -11.12 1.40
CA ALA A 251 9.49 -9.86 0.75
C ALA A 251 10.22 -10.15 -0.56
N LEU A 252 9.65 -9.71 -1.69
CA LEU A 252 10.33 -9.59 -2.97
C LEU A 252 11.02 -8.23 -3.05
N GLU A 253 12.33 -8.23 -3.22
CA GLU A 253 13.17 -7.06 -3.42
C GLU A 253 13.64 -7.08 -4.87
N PHE A 254 12.97 -6.32 -5.73
CA PHE A 254 13.38 -6.15 -7.13
C PHE A 254 14.72 -5.41 -7.18
N THR A 255 15.59 -5.83 -8.11
CA THR A 255 16.84 -5.10 -8.36
C THR A 255 16.55 -3.67 -8.81
N ASP A 256 15.51 -3.51 -9.62
CA ASP A 256 15.01 -2.25 -10.17
C ASP A 256 13.58 -2.48 -10.66
N VAL A 257 12.58 -1.96 -9.95
CA VAL A 257 11.16 -2.17 -10.29
C VAL A 257 10.76 -1.47 -11.60
N THR A 258 11.54 -0.51 -12.08
CA THR A 258 11.32 0.09 -13.41
C THR A 258 11.79 -0.83 -14.54
N ARG A 259 12.56 -1.87 -14.22
CA ARG A 259 13.02 -2.96 -15.10
C ARG A 259 12.87 -4.30 -14.38
N PRO A 260 11.62 -4.72 -14.08
CA PRO A 260 11.36 -5.89 -13.24
C PRO A 260 11.92 -7.19 -13.84
N GLU A 261 12.17 -7.23 -15.16
CA GLU A 261 12.86 -8.31 -15.87
C GLU A 261 14.26 -8.65 -15.33
N LEU A 262 14.89 -7.75 -14.57
CA LEU A 262 16.18 -7.99 -13.91
C LEU A 262 16.07 -8.95 -12.71
N GLY A 263 14.85 -9.29 -12.29
CA GLY A 263 14.61 -10.11 -11.11
C GLY A 263 15.04 -9.41 -9.82
N GLY A 264 15.43 -10.18 -8.83
CA GLY A 264 15.77 -9.65 -7.52
C GLY A 264 16.03 -10.73 -6.49
N THR A 265 15.73 -10.43 -5.24
CA THR A 265 15.82 -11.40 -4.13
C THR A 265 14.48 -11.58 -3.43
N VAL A 266 14.19 -12.79 -2.98
CA VAL A 266 13.05 -13.11 -2.12
C VAL A 266 13.56 -13.46 -0.73
N LYS A 267 12.89 -12.95 0.31
CA LYS A 267 13.21 -13.23 1.72
C LYS A 267 11.97 -13.72 2.43
N GLU A 268 12.16 -14.69 3.31
CA GLU A 268 11.19 -15.07 4.34
C GLU A 268 11.40 -14.12 5.52
N VAL A 269 10.46 -13.20 5.77
CA VAL A 269 10.59 -12.19 6.83
C VAL A 269 9.81 -12.55 8.09
N LEU A 270 8.78 -13.40 7.96
CA LEU A 270 8.17 -14.12 9.07
C LEU A 270 8.05 -15.60 8.70
N ARG A 271 8.45 -16.47 9.63
CA ARG A 271 8.55 -17.92 9.39
C ARG A 271 7.26 -18.69 9.66
N GLY A 272 6.34 -18.11 10.42
CA GLY A 272 5.18 -18.83 10.97
C GLY A 272 5.48 -19.50 12.30
N THR A 273 6.54 -19.06 12.99
CA THR A 273 6.88 -19.49 14.34
C THR A 273 6.66 -18.40 15.39
N GLU A 274 6.30 -17.20 14.94
CA GLU A 274 6.15 -16.00 15.77
C GLU A 274 4.77 -15.91 16.45
N GLY A 275 3.81 -16.76 16.06
CA GLY A 275 2.50 -16.94 16.71
C GLY A 275 1.29 -16.55 15.85
N GLN A 276 1.54 -16.05 14.65
CA GLN A 276 0.56 -15.87 13.59
C GLN A 276 0.22 -17.21 12.92
N VAL A 277 -1.04 -17.32 12.48
CA VAL A 277 -1.56 -18.46 11.72
C VAL A 277 -2.48 -17.94 10.63
N MET A 278 -2.50 -18.62 9.48
CA MET A 278 -3.40 -18.31 8.36
C MET A 278 -3.53 -16.80 8.08
N LEU A 279 -2.39 -16.13 7.85
CA LEU A 279 -2.39 -14.76 7.35
C LEU A 279 -3.14 -14.72 6.02
N ASP A 280 -3.96 -13.69 5.84
CA ASP A 280 -4.81 -13.48 4.66
C ASP A 280 -4.60 -12.07 4.13
N ASN A 281 -5.26 -11.08 4.71
CA ASN A 281 -5.20 -9.71 4.20
C ASN A 281 -4.01 -8.93 4.76
N MET A 282 -3.54 -7.95 3.98
CA MET A 282 -2.45 -7.09 4.43
C MET A 282 -2.39 -5.72 3.75
N THR A 283 -1.74 -4.76 4.41
CA THR A 283 -1.33 -3.48 3.81
C THR A 283 0.05 -3.09 4.32
N VAL A 284 0.76 -2.25 3.57
CA VAL A 284 1.98 -1.60 4.04
C VAL A 284 1.66 -0.13 4.28
N THR A 285 2.01 0.34 5.47
CA THR A 285 1.78 1.71 5.91
C THR A 285 2.82 2.65 5.30
N ALA A 286 2.55 3.95 5.30
CA ALA A 286 3.44 4.94 4.69
C ALA A 286 4.90 4.92 5.20
N ASP A 287 5.13 4.44 6.43
CA ASP A 287 6.46 4.29 7.02
C ASP A 287 7.07 2.88 6.87
N GLY A 288 6.47 2.01 6.06
CA GLY A 288 7.00 0.70 5.73
C GLY A 288 6.65 -0.42 6.72
N LYS A 289 5.83 -0.17 7.75
CA LYS A 289 5.33 -1.25 8.62
C LYS A 289 4.25 -2.03 7.90
N VAL A 290 4.24 -3.35 8.09
CA VAL A 290 3.30 -4.25 7.45
C VAL A 290 2.20 -4.61 8.43
N ILE A 291 0.95 -4.33 8.08
CA ILE A 291 -0.22 -4.75 8.86
C ILE A 291 -0.78 -6.03 8.24
N LEU A 292 -1.06 -7.02 9.07
CA LEU A 292 -1.41 -8.39 8.68
C LEU A 292 -2.68 -8.80 9.41
N GLN A 293 -3.60 -9.48 8.72
CA GLN A 293 -4.84 -10.02 9.29
C GLN A 293 -4.82 -11.55 9.20
N GLU A 294 -5.34 -12.23 10.22
CA GLU A 294 -5.58 -13.67 10.19
C GLU A 294 -6.99 -13.99 9.69
N ASP A 295 -7.11 -14.95 8.77
CA ASP A 295 -8.33 -15.73 8.51
C ASP A 295 -8.12 -17.16 9.04
N PRO A 296 -8.45 -17.45 10.30
CA PRO A 296 -8.38 -18.82 10.80
C PRO A 296 -9.51 -19.71 10.27
N GLY A 297 -10.50 -19.17 9.55
CA GLY A 297 -11.77 -19.80 9.24
C GLY A 297 -12.47 -20.34 10.49
N ASN A 298 -13.25 -21.41 10.33
CA ASN A 298 -14.01 -22.05 11.40
C ASN A 298 -13.13 -22.90 12.35
N ASN A 299 -12.02 -22.36 12.85
CA ASN A 299 -11.13 -22.97 13.82
C ASN A 299 -11.26 -22.30 15.20
N ALA A 300 -10.87 -23.00 16.27
CA ALA A 300 -10.90 -22.45 17.63
C ALA A 300 -9.72 -21.48 17.86
N ARG A 301 -9.68 -20.39 17.10
CA ARG A 301 -8.66 -19.34 17.11
C ARG A 301 -9.35 -18.00 16.93
N ILE A 302 -9.21 -17.13 17.93
CA ILE A 302 -9.62 -15.73 17.79
C ILE A 302 -8.68 -15.08 16.78
N SER A 303 -9.22 -14.60 15.68
CA SER A 303 -8.47 -13.89 14.63
C SER A 303 -7.90 -12.57 15.14
N LYS A 304 -6.72 -12.24 14.61
CA LYS A 304 -5.89 -11.12 15.08
C LYS A 304 -5.44 -10.23 13.94
N VAL A 305 -5.16 -8.98 14.30
CA VAL A 305 -4.44 -8.02 13.47
C VAL A 305 -3.06 -7.82 14.06
N PHE A 306 -2.03 -8.00 13.25
CA PHE A 306 -0.63 -7.81 13.64
C PHE A 306 0.01 -6.65 12.88
N GLN A 307 1.07 -6.11 13.48
CA GLN A 307 2.03 -5.23 12.83
C GLN A 307 3.40 -5.90 12.84
N TYR A 308 3.98 -6.06 11.67
CA TYR A 308 5.38 -6.39 11.48
C TYR A 308 6.20 -5.12 11.21
N ASP A 309 7.29 -4.96 11.94
CA ASP A 309 8.25 -3.87 11.77
C ASP A 309 9.53 -4.40 11.10
N PRO A 310 9.77 -4.10 9.81
CA PRO A 310 10.94 -4.59 9.10
C PRO A 310 12.28 -4.07 9.66
N ALA A 311 12.29 -2.97 10.41
CA ALA A 311 13.52 -2.37 10.92
C ALA A 311 14.15 -3.21 12.04
N ASN A 312 13.32 -3.87 12.85
CA ASN A 312 13.76 -4.68 13.99
C ASN A 312 13.27 -6.14 13.93
N GLY A 313 12.44 -6.48 12.95
CA GLY A 313 11.89 -7.82 12.77
C GLY A 313 10.82 -8.23 13.80
N SER A 314 10.27 -7.28 14.55
CA SER A 314 9.26 -7.57 15.57
C SER A 314 7.86 -7.75 14.96
N LEU A 315 7.09 -8.68 15.54
CA LEU A 315 5.68 -8.88 15.25
C LEU A 315 4.87 -8.54 16.51
N THR A 316 3.98 -7.57 16.41
CA THR A 316 3.17 -7.07 17.52
C THR A 316 1.69 -7.27 17.22
N GLU A 317 0.94 -7.84 18.15
CA GLU A 317 -0.53 -7.89 18.06
C GLU A 317 -1.10 -6.48 18.30
N LEU A 318 -1.88 -5.96 17.35
CA LEU A 318 -2.56 -4.68 17.46
C LEU A 318 -3.99 -4.82 17.98
N ALA A 319 -4.70 -5.83 17.50
CA ALA A 319 -6.10 -6.05 17.83
C ALA A 319 -6.47 -7.54 17.70
N GLN A 320 -7.56 -7.91 18.36
CA GLN A 320 -8.22 -9.21 18.23
C GLN A 320 -9.73 -9.04 18.45
N HIS A 321 -10.52 -10.01 17.98
CA HIS A 321 -11.96 -10.04 18.25
C HIS A 321 -12.28 -10.27 19.74
N ASP A 322 -13.47 -9.85 20.17
CA ASP A 322 -13.93 -9.99 21.56
C ASP A 322 -14.04 -11.48 21.96
N PRO A 323 -13.20 -11.98 22.89
CA PRO A 323 -13.21 -13.37 23.29
C PRO A 323 -14.52 -13.84 23.93
N VAL A 324 -15.35 -12.92 24.45
CA VAL A 324 -16.67 -13.26 25.00
C VAL A 324 -17.65 -13.62 23.88
N ARG A 325 -17.52 -12.98 22.72
CA ARG A 325 -18.39 -13.23 21.55
C ARG A 325 -17.92 -14.44 20.77
N PHE A 326 -16.62 -14.50 20.47
CA PHE A 326 -16.05 -15.41 19.48
C PHE A 326 -15.16 -16.52 20.08
N GLY A 327 -14.91 -16.49 21.38
CA GLY A 327 -14.09 -17.50 22.05
C GLY A 327 -14.77 -18.87 22.14
N THR A 328 -14.22 -19.77 22.96
CA THR A 328 -14.71 -21.14 23.08
C THR A 328 -15.34 -21.39 24.47
N PRO A 329 -16.67 -21.60 24.58
CA PRO A 329 -17.68 -21.56 23.53
C PRO A 329 -18.08 -20.11 23.15
N PRO A 330 -18.54 -19.88 21.90
CA PRO A 330 -18.95 -18.55 21.46
C PRO A 330 -20.34 -18.19 22.00
N THR A 331 -20.63 -16.88 22.03
CA THR A 331 -21.93 -16.36 22.47
C THR A 331 -22.83 -16.06 21.28
N ALA A 332 -23.96 -16.78 21.17
CA ALA A 332 -24.93 -16.54 20.10
C ALA A 332 -25.38 -15.06 19.99
N PRO A 333 -25.58 -14.51 18.78
CA PRO A 333 -25.59 -15.21 17.49
C PRO A 333 -24.19 -15.49 16.90
N PHE A 334 -23.13 -15.01 17.54
CA PHE A 334 -21.76 -15.24 17.10
C PHE A 334 -21.38 -16.72 17.22
N ASN A 335 -20.48 -17.15 16.33
CA ASN A 335 -19.81 -18.44 16.33
C ASN A 335 -18.29 -18.18 16.43
N GLN A 336 -17.48 -19.21 16.17
CA GLN A 336 -16.01 -19.14 16.15
C GLN A 336 -15.44 -18.86 14.74
N ASP A 337 -16.33 -18.53 13.80
CA ASP A 337 -16.00 -18.33 12.39
C ASP A 337 -16.06 -16.83 12.15
N GLU A 338 -14.96 -16.16 12.47
CA GLU A 338 -14.81 -14.72 12.36
C GLU A 338 -13.40 -14.31 11.95
N GLU A 339 -13.36 -13.22 11.20
CA GLU A 339 -12.12 -12.66 10.71
C GLU A 339 -12.21 -11.15 10.60
N SER A 340 -11.04 -10.54 10.57
CA SER A 340 -10.91 -9.19 10.07
C SER A 340 -10.45 -9.32 8.63
N SER A 341 -11.09 -8.62 7.71
CA SER A 341 -10.75 -8.67 6.30
C SER A 341 -10.42 -7.27 5.77
N GLY A 342 -9.92 -7.24 4.54
CA GLY A 342 -9.67 -6.06 3.71
C GLY A 342 -9.14 -4.85 4.46
N ILE A 343 -7.82 -4.67 4.55
CA ILE A 343 -7.20 -3.55 5.27
C ILE A 343 -6.52 -2.56 4.34
N VAL A 344 -6.73 -1.27 4.58
CA VAL A 344 -6.07 -0.18 3.85
C VAL A 344 -5.61 0.93 4.79
N ASP A 345 -4.44 1.50 4.49
CA ASP A 345 -3.94 2.71 5.16
C ASP A 345 -4.71 3.95 4.66
N VAL A 346 -5.49 4.55 5.55
CA VAL A 346 -6.29 5.76 5.29
C VAL A 346 -5.81 6.95 6.13
N SER A 347 -4.55 6.92 6.58
CA SER A 347 -3.97 7.96 7.43
C SER A 347 -4.02 9.34 6.77
N THR A 348 -3.85 9.44 5.44
CA THR A 348 -3.99 10.70 4.70
C THR A 348 -5.43 11.27 4.69
N ILE A 349 -6.44 10.46 5.07
CA ILE A 349 -7.85 10.83 5.05
C ILE A 349 -8.39 11.08 6.46
N PHE A 350 -8.03 10.21 7.41
CA PHE A 350 -8.57 10.14 8.78
C PHE A 350 -7.51 10.24 9.89
N GLY A 351 -6.23 10.31 9.54
CA GLY A 351 -5.13 10.51 10.46
C GLY A 351 -4.93 11.98 10.86
N GLY A 352 -3.73 12.27 11.32
CA GLY A 352 -3.24 13.59 11.70
C GLY A 352 -1.85 13.46 12.34
N PRO A 353 -1.22 14.56 12.79
CA PRO A 353 0.14 14.51 13.35
C PRO A 353 0.26 13.45 14.43
N GLY A 354 1.04 12.43 14.13
CA GLY A 354 1.26 11.33 15.05
C GLY A 354 0.05 10.41 15.25
N ARG A 355 -0.78 10.25 14.23
CA ARG A 355 -1.89 9.30 14.24
C ARG A 355 -2.00 8.55 12.92
N GLN A 356 -1.79 7.26 13.00
CA GLN A 356 -2.11 6.32 11.93
C GLN A 356 -3.60 5.97 11.97
N ALA A 357 -4.21 5.80 10.80
CA ALA A 357 -5.58 5.34 10.65
C ALA A 357 -5.66 4.23 9.60
N LEU A 358 -6.21 3.09 10.00
CA LEU A 358 -6.43 1.91 9.17
C LEU A 358 -7.94 1.69 9.04
N LEU A 359 -8.40 1.46 7.81
CA LEU A 359 -9.77 1.05 7.54
C LEU A 359 -9.74 -0.45 7.22
N LEU A 360 -10.55 -1.20 7.94
CA LEU A 360 -10.72 -2.64 7.76
C LEU A 360 -12.18 -3.03 7.98
N ASP A 361 -12.57 -4.25 7.60
CA ASP A 361 -13.85 -4.82 8.00
C ASP A 361 -13.68 -6.02 8.93
N THR A 362 -14.72 -6.30 9.70
CA THR A 362 -14.90 -7.57 10.41
C THR A 362 -15.98 -8.33 9.69
N GLN A 363 -15.70 -9.60 9.39
CA GLN A 363 -16.67 -10.57 8.90
C GLN A 363 -16.98 -11.55 10.03
N ALA A 364 -18.27 -11.74 10.29
CA ALA A 364 -18.74 -12.70 11.30
C ALA A 364 -19.69 -13.66 10.60
N HIS A 365 -19.22 -14.89 10.32
CA HIS A 365 -19.87 -15.88 9.46
C HIS A 365 -21.02 -16.61 10.16
N TYR A 366 -21.89 -15.86 10.84
CA TYR A 366 -23.19 -16.35 11.30
C TYR A 366 -24.27 -16.05 10.26
N THR A 367 -25.18 -16.99 10.07
CA THR A 367 -26.22 -16.87 9.04
C THR A 367 -27.17 -15.70 9.32
N LEU A 368 -27.31 -14.82 8.34
CA LEU A 368 -28.37 -13.82 8.27
C LEU A 368 -29.42 -14.18 7.21
N GLY A 369 -30.63 -13.65 7.36
CA GLY A 369 -31.69 -13.79 6.36
C GLY A 369 -31.66 -12.65 5.33
N GLY A 370 -31.96 -12.96 4.07
CA GLY A 370 -32.05 -11.98 2.99
C GLY A 370 -30.85 -12.02 2.03
N GLU A 371 -30.52 -10.88 1.43
CA GLU A 371 -29.31 -10.75 0.57
C GLU A 371 -28.02 -10.57 1.38
N LEU A 372 -28.12 -10.22 2.67
CA LEU A 372 -27.00 -10.26 3.60
C LEU A 372 -26.83 -11.70 4.08
N VAL A 373 -25.64 -12.26 3.89
CA VAL A 373 -25.34 -13.66 4.22
C VAL A 373 -24.57 -13.81 5.53
N GLU A 374 -23.97 -12.72 6.03
CA GLU A 374 -23.12 -12.70 7.22
C GLU A 374 -23.13 -11.34 7.93
N GLY A 375 -22.74 -11.35 9.20
CA GLY A 375 -22.58 -10.15 10.02
C GLY A 375 -21.24 -9.47 9.80
N GLY A 376 -21.08 -8.29 10.39
CA GLY A 376 -19.83 -7.56 10.27
C GLY A 376 -19.95 -6.07 10.52
N GLN A 377 -18.80 -5.38 10.48
CA GLN A 377 -18.70 -3.92 10.62
C GLN A 377 -17.50 -3.39 9.85
N LEU A 378 -17.60 -2.19 9.28
CA LEU A 378 -16.44 -1.40 8.90
C LEU A 378 -15.85 -0.74 10.15
N ILE A 379 -14.54 -0.89 10.34
CA ILE A 379 -13.80 -0.41 11.49
C ILE A 379 -12.76 0.61 11.02
N LEU A 380 -12.79 1.80 11.63
CA LEU A 380 -11.69 2.76 11.56
C LEU A 380 -10.84 2.56 12.81
N MET A 381 -9.72 1.86 12.67
CA MET A 381 -8.76 1.65 13.74
C MET A 381 -7.71 2.75 13.71
N THR A 382 -7.49 3.43 14.84
CA THR A 382 -6.48 4.48 14.95
C THR A 382 -5.42 4.10 15.96
N GLN A 383 -4.16 4.37 15.63
CA GLN A 383 -3.03 4.21 16.53
C GLN A 383 -2.32 5.54 16.69
N ASP A 384 -2.10 5.96 17.94
CA ASP A 384 -1.22 7.09 18.20
C ASP A 384 0.23 6.67 17.92
N ARG A 385 0.93 7.50 17.15
CA ARG A 385 2.26 7.28 16.63
C ARG A 385 3.10 8.51 16.97
N SER A 386 4.27 8.32 17.55
CA SER A 386 5.23 9.41 17.69
C SER A 386 6.62 8.88 17.44
N ILE A 387 7.37 9.58 16.59
CA ILE A 387 8.80 9.33 16.43
C ILE A 387 9.48 10.15 17.51
N ARG A 388 10.15 9.48 18.44
CA ARG A 388 10.92 10.15 19.47
C ARG A 388 12.37 9.70 19.38
N GLY A 389 13.28 10.67 19.31
CA GLY A 389 14.70 10.39 19.51
C GLY A 389 15.00 10.08 20.97
N THR A 390 16.28 10.08 21.27
CA THR A 390 16.88 9.66 22.53
C THR A 390 17.39 10.89 23.29
N ASP A 391 18.27 10.68 24.27
CA ASP A 391 19.00 11.76 24.93
C ASP A 391 20.36 12.05 24.22
N GLY A 392 20.63 11.40 23.08
CA GLY A 392 21.82 11.61 22.26
C GLY A 392 21.48 12.17 20.88
N ASN A 393 22.51 12.51 20.11
CA ASN A 393 22.34 13.11 18.78
C ASN A 393 21.74 12.10 17.79
N ASP A 394 20.50 12.33 17.38
CA ASP A 394 19.74 11.43 16.52
C ASP A 394 19.60 11.95 15.09
N THR A 395 19.36 11.02 14.16
CA THR A 395 18.89 11.33 12.81
C THR A 395 17.55 10.65 12.60
N LEU A 396 16.50 11.46 12.54
CA LEU A 396 15.12 11.03 12.42
C LEU A 396 14.57 11.44 11.05
N THR A 397 13.81 10.58 10.41
CA THR A 397 13.18 10.86 9.12
C THR A 397 11.67 10.69 9.25
N GLY A 398 10.91 11.66 8.76
CA GLY A 398 9.46 11.57 8.64
C GLY A 398 9.00 10.54 7.60
N SER A 399 7.70 10.45 7.44
CA SER A 399 6.99 9.58 6.51
C SER A 399 6.16 10.41 5.53
N ALA A 400 5.42 9.76 4.63
CA ALA A 400 4.56 10.47 3.68
C ALA A 400 3.18 10.87 4.26
N ILE A 401 2.99 10.77 5.57
CA ILE A 401 1.76 11.12 6.30
C ILE A 401 2.10 12.07 7.44
N ASP A 402 1.09 12.76 7.98
CA ASP A 402 1.24 13.68 9.11
C ASP A 402 1.93 13.03 10.33
N ASP A 403 3.14 13.49 10.63
CA ASP A 403 4.00 12.97 11.69
C ASP A 403 4.01 13.83 12.96
N LEU A 404 4.31 13.17 14.08
CA LEU A 404 4.74 13.82 15.32
C LEU A 404 6.16 13.35 15.61
N ILE A 405 7.13 14.24 15.43
CA ILE A 405 8.55 13.96 15.65
C ILE A 405 9.08 14.85 16.77
N ASP A 406 9.72 14.24 17.77
CA ASP A 406 10.41 14.90 18.88
C ASP A 406 11.85 14.39 18.92
N GLY A 407 12.82 15.24 18.59
CA GLY A 407 14.25 14.90 18.59
C GLY A 407 14.73 14.40 19.94
N GLY A 408 14.15 14.92 21.03
CA GLY A 408 14.54 14.55 22.38
C GLY A 408 15.61 15.51 22.91
N ALA A 409 16.77 15.00 23.28
CA ALA A 409 17.91 15.82 23.70
C ALA A 409 19.16 15.39 22.95
N GLY A 410 20.11 16.32 22.77
CA GLY A 410 21.25 16.10 21.88
C GLY A 410 21.14 17.02 20.68
N ASP A 411 22.16 17.02 19.82
CA ASP A 411 22.09 17.76 18.54
C ASP A 411 21.42 16.87 17.49
N ASP A 412 20.13 17.10 17.24
CA ASP A 412 19.32 16.21 16.42
C ASP A 412 19.20 16.71 14.97
N THR A 413 19.07 15.77 14.03
CA THR A 413 18.74 16.06 12.63
C THR A 413 17.41 15.41 12.29
N ILE A 414 16.40 16.23 12.04
CA ILE A 414 15.08 15.78 11.57
C ILE A 414 14.99 16.06 10.07
N VAL A 415 14.81 15.01 9.27
CA VAL A 415 14.53 15.10 7.83
C VAL A 415 13.02 15.12 7.64
N ASN A 416 12.51 16.27 7.17
CA ASN A 416 11.10 16.45 6.86
C ASN A 416 10.67 15.52 5.72
N SER A 417 9.38 15.25 5.62
CA SER A 417 8.79 14.47 4.52
C SER A 417 7.44 15.05 4.14
N ALA A 418 6.65 14.33 3.34
CA ALA A 418 5.35 14.83 2.93
C ALA A 418 4.31 14.65 4.04
N GLY A 419 3.52 15.66 4.36
CA GLY A 419 2.57 15.59 5.48
C GLY A 419 2.28 16.97 6.04
N ASN A 420 1.33 17.09 6.95
CA ASN A 420 1.21 18.26 7.80
C ASN A 420 1.77 17.89 9.17
N ASP A 421 3.06 18.18 9.38
CA ASP A 421 3.78 17.58 10.49
C ASP A 421 3.83 18.48 11.73
N LEU A 422 4.05 17.86 12.89
CA LEU A 422 4.47 18.52 14.11
C LEU A 422 5.89 18.08 14.46
N LEU A 423 6.85 18.96 14.20
CA LEU A 423 8.28 18.67 14.32
C LEU A 423 8.88 19.48 15.47
N LEU A 424 9.52 18.80 16.39
CA LEU A 424 10.14 19.38 17.56
C LEU A 424 11.61 18.96 17.55
N GLY A 425 12.54 19.93 17.53
CA GLY A 425 13.97 19.62 17.69
C GLY A 425 14.25 18.96 19.05
N GLY A 426 13.41 19.27 20.03
CA GLY A 426 13.36 18.58 21.31
C GLY A 426 13.80 19.47 22.46
N ARG A 427 13.52 19.00 23.69
CA ARG A 427 14.08 19.54 24.93
C ARG A 427 14.20 18.40 25.93
N SER A 428 15.35 18.25 26.57
CA SER A 428 15.46 17.32 27.70
C SER A 428 14.54 17.73 28.85
N ALA A 429 14.02 16.74 29.58
CA ALA A 429 13.31 16.94 30.86
C ALA A 429 14.15 17.71 31.91
N ASN A 430 15.48 17.78 31.74
CA ASN A 430 16.41 18.52 32.60
C ASN A 430 16.79 19.92 32.07
N GLY A 431 16.28 20.32 30.90
CA GLY A 431 16.54 21.63 30.28
C GLY A 431 17.81 21.75 29.43
N SER A 432 18.56 20.68 29.19
CA SER A 432 19.64 20.70 28.18
C SER A 432 19.04 20.79 26.76
N THR A 433 19.58 21.71 25.96
CA THR A 433 19.27 21.89 24.53
C THR A 433 20.50 21.48 23.72
N GLY A 434 20.33 20.68 22.67
CA GLY A 434 21.35 20.61 21.63
C GLY A 434 21.13 21.69 20.59
N THR A 435 21.81 21.55 19.46
CA THR A 435 21.67 22.39 18.27
C THR A 435 21.01 21.59 17.16
N ASP A 436 19.70 21.74 17.03
CA ASP A 436 18.87 20.88 16.22
C ASP A 436 18.73 21.42 14.79
N THR A 437 18.73 20.51 13.83
CA THR A 437 18.66 20.80 12.39
C THR A 437 17.42 20.17 11.78
N LEU A 438 16.54 21.00 11.22
CA LEU A 438 15.42 20.56 10.39
C LEU A 438 15.81 20.63 8.91
N VAL A 439 15.73 19.52 8.19
CA VAL A 439 16.11 19.38 6.79
C VAL A 439 14.87 19.23 5.92
N PHE A 440 14.74 20.06 4.88
CA PHE A 440 13.69 20.02 3.86
C PHE A 440 14.27 19.54 2.53
N GLY A 441 13.52 18.68 1.83
CA GLY A 441 13.77 18.32 0.44
C GLY A 441 13.30 19.38 -0.56
N SER A 442 12.57 20.41 -0.08
CA SER A 442 12.11 21.55 -0.87
C SER A 442 13.04 22.77 -0.79
N LYS A 443 12.72 23.81 -1.56
CA LYS A 443 13.41 25.11 -1.55
C LYS A 443 12.71 26.05 -0.59
N LEU A 444 13.46 26.84 0.18
CA LEU A 444 12.93 27.93 0.98
C LEU A 444 12.13 28.90 0.10
N ALA A 445 12.61 29.18 -1.12
CA ALA A 445 11.94 30.02 -2.09
C ALA A 445 10.53 29.54 -2.49
N ASP A 446 10.23 28.25 -2.33
CA ASP A 446 8.92 27.65 -2.63
C ASP A 446 8.01 27.54 -1.40
N THR A 447 8.44 28.07 -0.25
CA THR A 447 7.69 28.03 1.00
C THR A 447 7.12 29.38 1.41
N THR A 448 6.21 29.34 2.39
CA THR A 448 5.74 30.49 3.17
C THR A 448 5.98 30.19 4.65
N VAL A 449 6.65 31.09 5.35
CA VAL A 449 6.94 30.97 6.79
C VAL A 449 6.11 31.99 7.56
N THR A 450 5.35 31.53 8.55
CA THR A 450 4.48 32.36 9.41
C THR A 450 4.53 31.90 10.86
N ARG A 451 4.00 32.70 11.80
CA ARG A 451 3.84 32.29 13.20
C ARG A 451 2.46 31.66 13.40
N ASP A 452 2.41 30.57 14.14
CA ASP A 452 1.17 29.90 14.56
C ASP A 452 1.26 29.54 16.06
N GLY A 453 0.84 30.49 16.90
CA GLY A 453 0.96 30.37 18.35
C GLY A 453 2.43 30.25 18.78
N ALA A 454 2.77 29.13 19.45
CA ALA A 454 4.13 28.84 19.90
C ALA A 454 5.02 28.23 18.80
N TYR A 455 4.47 27.95 17.61
CA TYR A 455 5.17 27.28 16.52
C TYR A 455 5.51 28.26 15.40
N THR A 456 6.55 27.91 14.64
CA THR A 456 6.73 28.40 13.28
C THR A 456 5.92 27.51 12.35
N LEU A 457 5.08 28.09 11.49
CA LEU A 457 4.33 27.38 10.46
C LEU A 457 5.04 27.55 9.12
N ILE A 458 5.49 26.44 8.54
CA ILE A 458 6.15 26.39 7.23
C ILE A 458 5.18 25.70 6.27
N VAL A 459 4.78 26.39 5.20
CA VAL A 459 3.87 25.85 4.18
C VAL A 459 4.59 25.80 2.85
N GLY A 460 4.71 24.61 2.26
CA GLY A 460 5.46 24.39 1.03
C GLY A 460 5.05 23.12 0.28
N PRO A 461 5.88 22.65 -0.67
CA PRO A 461 5.63 21.42 -1.44
C PRO A 461 5.51 20.14 -0.58
N GLU A 462 6.15 20.14 0.58
CA GLU A 462 6.16 19.00 1.53
C GLU A 462 4.93 19.03 2.46
N GLY A 463 4.23 20.16 2.56
CA GLY A 463 2.95 20.26 3.26
C GLY A 463 2.84 21.48 4.18
N ARG A 464 2.23 21.32 5.35
CA ARG A 464 1.94 22.41 6.31
C ARG A 464 2.44 22.04 7.70
N ASP A 465 3.67 22.43 8.00
CA ASP A 465 4.40 21.93 9.15
C ASP A 465 4.45 22.94 10.28
N ARG A 466 4.12 22.49 11.49
CA ARG A 466 4.30 23.25 12.73
C ARG A 466 5.61 22.81 13.35
N VAL A 467 6.56 23.73 13.46
CA VAL A 467 7.92 23.43 13.88
C VAL A 467 8.34 24.28 15.09
N ALA A 468 9.09 23.70 16.01
CA ALA A 468 9.62 24.41 17.17
C ALA A 468 10.95 23.80 17.66
N GLY A 469 11.79 24.65 18.27
CA GLY A 469 13.02 24.23 18.92
C GLY A 469 14.11 23.77 17.94
N PHE A 470 14.25 24.46 16.81
CA PHE A 470 15.36 24.21 15.88
C PHE A 470 16.24 25.45 15.77
N GLU A 471 17.55 25.24 15.72
CA GLU A 471 18.55 26.27 15.51
C GLU A 471 18.99 26.35 14.05
N ARG A 472 18.77 25.29 13.25
CA ARG A 472 19.12 25.26 11.83
C ARG A 472 17.97 24.73 10.98
N TYR A 473 17.72 25.40 9.87
CA TYR A 473 16.77 25.00 8.84
C TYR A 473 17.51 24.86 7.52
N GLN A 474 17.66 23.63 7.05
CA GLN A 474 18.37 23.31 5.81
C GLN A 474 17.37 23.02 4.69
N PHE A 475 17.28 23.92 3.72
CA PHE A 475 16.55 23.73 2.47
C PHE A 475 17.53 23.40 1.35
N THR A 476 17.00 22.98 0.20
CA THR A 476 17.83 22.66 -0.97
C THR A 476 18.52 23.88 -1.61
N ASP A 477 18.03 25.09 -1.36
CA ASP A 477 18.57 26.36 -1.87
C ASP A 477 19.19 27.26 -0.81
N ALA A 478 19.06 26.94 0.49
CA ALA A 478 19.61 27.73 1.59
C ALA A 478 19.72 26.94 2.89
N THR A 479 20.69 27.30 3.73
CA THR A 479 20.73 26.90 5.14
C THR A 479 20.58 28.15 5.99
N VAL A 480 19.52 28.19 6.80
CA VAL A 480 19.25 29.27 7.74
C VAL A 480 19.65 28.83 9.14
N VAL A 481 20.49 29.61 9.81
CA VAL A 481 20.89 29.37 11.20
C VAL A 481 20.22 30.42 12.05
N THR A 482 19.27 30.02 12.89
CA THR A 482 18.59 30.91 13.82
C THR A 482 19.39 31.02 15.12
N GLY A 483 19.52 32.22 15.68
CA GLY A 483 20.26 32.43 16.93
C GLY A 483 21.77 32.60 16.75
N ASP A 484 22.20 33.15 15.62
CA ASP A 484 23.58 33.50 15.28
C ASP A 484 24.21 34.62 16.15
N GLY A 485 23.41 35.21 17.05
CA GLY A 485 23.82 36.28 17.96
C GLY A 485 23.37 37.68 17.53
N ALA A 486 22.65 37.81 16.42
CA ALA A 486 22.04 39.04 15.94
C ALA A 486 20.50 38.99 16.07
N PRO A 487 19.90 39.53 17.15
CA PRO A 487 18.47 39.36 17.42
C PRO A 487 17.57 40.35 16.64
N LEU A 488 18.10 41.10 15.67
CA LEU A 488 17.37 42.19 15.03
C LEU A 488 16.37 41.67 13.98
N VAL A 489 16.75 40.59 13.28
CA VAL A 489 15.94 39.96 12.24
C VAL A 489 15.81 38.45 12.54
N ASP A 490 14.64 37.88 12.26
CA ASP A 490 14.47 36.43 12.26
C ASP A 490 14.72 35.96 10.82
N ASP A 491 15.94 35.50 10.55
CA ASP A 491 16.44 35.18 9.20
C ASP A 491 15.51 34.27 8.42
N LEU A 492 14.92 33.27 9.09
CA LEU A 492 14.02 32.34 8.44
C LEU A 492 12.78 33.06 7.90
N PHE A 493 12.19 33.94 8.71
CA PHE A 493 11.03 34.73 8.31
C PHE A 493 11.39 35.76 7.24
N TYR A 494 12.56 36.39 7.38
CA TYR A 494 13.00 37.43 6.47
C TYR A 494 13.33 36.90 5.08
N LEU A 495 14.13 35.84 4.99
CA LEU A 495 14.53 35.24 3.74
C LEU A 495 13.36 34.56 3.03
N ALA A 496 12.41 33.98 3.78
CA ALA A 496 11.17 33.45 3.19
C ALA A 496 10.29 34.56 2.58
N ALA A 497 10.29 35.76 3.16
CA ALA A 497 9.51 36.90 2.68
C ALA A 497 10.22 37.68 1.55
N ASN A 498 11.55 37.76 1.58
CA ASN A 498 12.37 38.55 0.66
C ASN A 498 13.17 37.60 -0.26
N LYS A 499 12.48 37.00 -1.22
CA LYS A 499 13.03 35.97 -2.12
C LYS A 499 14.16 36.48 -3.01
N ASP A 500 14.23 37.78 -3.26
CA ASP A 500 15.32 38.45 -3.97
C ASP A 500 16.60 38.51 -3.13
N VAL A 501 16.49 38.80 -1.83
CA VAL A 501 17.62 38.75 -0.87
C VAL A 501 18.15 37.32 -0.74
N LEU A 502 17.25 36.34 -0.59
CA LEU A 502 17.57 34.91 -0.61
C LEU A 502 18.30 34.51 -1.90
N ALA A 503 17.77 34.89 -3.07
CA ALA A 503 18.40 34.57 -4.36
C ALA A 503 19.76 35.25 -4.55
N ALA A 504 20.00 36.40 -3.92
CA ALA A 504 21.28 37.09 -3.94
C ALA A 504 22.31 36.47 -2.98
N GLY A 505 21.89 35.53 -2.11
CA GLY A 505 22.74 34.96 -1.05
C GLY A 505 23.19 36.02 -0.04
N GLN A 506 22.41 37.09 0.13
CA GLN A 506 22.69 38.13 1.10
C GLN A 506 22.24 37.68 2.49
N ASP A 507 23.06 38.05 3.47
CA ASP A 507 22.76 37.91 4.88
C ASP A 507 21.57 38.81 5.27
N ALA A 508 20.63 38.28 6.05
CA ALA A 508 19.39 38.97 6.38
C ALA A 508 19.62 40.19 7.27
N ASP A 509 20.56 40.12 8.23
CA ASP A 509 20.92 41.26 9.08
C ASP A 509 21.69 42.34 8.34
N ALA A 510 22.36 42.00 7.24
CA ALA A 510 23.10 42.95 6.40
C ALA A 510 22.20 43.80 5.47
N HIS A 511 20.98 43.36 5.17
CA HIS A 511 20.03 44.00 4.24
C HIS A 511 18.91 44.73 4.99
#